data_AF-A0A511VDI4-F1
#
_entry.id   AF-A0A511VDI4-F1
#
_cell.length_a   1.000
_cell.length_b   1.000
_cell.length_c   1.000
_cell.angle_alpha   90.00
_cell.angle_beta   90.00
_cell.angle_gamma   90.00
#
_symmetry.space_group_name_H-M   'P 1'
#
loop_
_entity.id
_entity.type
_entity.pdbx_description
1 polymer ?
#
loop_
_entity_poly.entity_id
_entity_poly.type
_entity_poly.pdbx_seq_one_letter_code
_entity_poly.pdbx_strand_id
1 'polypeptide(L)'
;MYDAGQLLMVPLHAAFTLHERNWMQQFSGHFAREFARFEAAQRNGKAEDRLGRLQYVYLSSRFLVLAAQSGKEELIPTYLPSVLYREVERVWKQEPAWQWGRKPFAGGMKERVLWKLSDPKTKKNYEKAITDEELFLFAIAADLRTYERETFNGSIESPLITDVLTVADKAFRKGVKFRGKGRWVFQPGVWSDHPDYLYAGRREKKRNMKPAPVKDIAWDTSHSHRFPLWLLSLSQAQKEDSPQRSFYETLRKGMEKQFYEQVLVQPTREFPAYRTKNFIDGRNGVYRWGYQSLGPNNGYGPYELSGTLLLGWWTFLDSDRIRHVYGKMAHQLPSIVSVAGIYNGPDEPLKHASSQQQLKLKELLMNLSGGMEVKIKD
;
A
#
# COMPACT_ATOMS: atom_id res chain seq x y z
N MET A 1 0.81 -4.91 -11.16
CA MET A 1 2.11 -4.35 -11.56
C MET A 1 2.81 -3.92 -10.28
N TYR A 2 3.89 -4.59 -9.89
CA TYR A 2 4.69 -4.23 -8.73
C TYR A 2 5.85 -3.38 -9.24
N ASP A 3 5.91 -2.11 -8.88
CA ASP A 3 6.96 -1.19 -9.29
C ASP A 3 8.06 -1.07 -8.22
N ALA A 4 9.09 -0.27 -8.52
CA ALA A 4 10.19 0.00 -7.59
C ALA A 4 9.70 0.56 -6.24
N GLY A 5 8.59 1.31 -6.22
CA GLY A 5 7.98 1.84 -5.01
C GLY A 5 7.54 0.76 -4.03
N GLN A 6 7.04 -0.38 -4.54
CA GLN A 6 6.65 -1.51 -3.69
C GLN A 6 7.82 -2.32 -3.17
N LEU A 7 8.85 -2.53 -3.99
CA LEU A 7 9.99 -3.37 -3.62
C LEU A 7 11.00 -2.64 -2.72
N LEU A 8 11.13 -1.32 -2.86
CA LEU A 8 12.14 -0.54 -2.14
C LEU A 8 11.65 0.02 -0.80
N MET A 9 10.35 -0.09 -0.48
CA MET A 9 9.80 0.50 0.75
C MET A 9 10.39 -0.10 2.02
N VAL A 10 10.51 -1.43 2.11
CA VAL A 10 11.13 -2.10 3.27
C VAL A 10 12.63 -1.80 3.35
N PRO A 11 13.43 -1.93 2.27
CA PRO A 11 14.84 -1.51 2.28
C PRO A 11 15.06 -0.05 2.68
N LEU A 12 14.18 0.85 2.24
CA LEU A 12 14.23 2.26 2.63
C LEU A 12 14.08 2.43 4.15
N HIS A 13 13.05 1.85 4.75
CA HIS A 13 12.87 1.93 6.20
C HIS A 13 14.00 1.25 6.97
N ALA A 14 14.51 0.13 6.46
CA ALA A 14 15.65 -0.57 7.06
C ALA A 14 16.92 0.28 7.04
N ALA A 15 17.16 1.04 5.96
CA ALA A 15 18.32 1.92 5.86
C ALA A 15 18.39 2.91 7.04
N PHE A 16 17.24 3.45 7.45
CA PHE A 16 17.14 4.38 8.58
C PHE A 16 17.17 3.68 9.93
N THR A 17 16.37 2.62 10.10
CA THR A 17 16.26 1.89 11.37
C THR A 17 17.56 1.19 11.76
N LEU A 18 18.28 0.63 10.80
CA LEU A 18 19.56 -0.06 11.02
C LEU A 18 20.76 0.89 10.96
N HIS A 19 20.52 2.20 10.77
CA HIS A 19 21.56 3.21 10.62
C HIS A 19 22.57 2.93 9.50
N GLU A 20 22.13 2.28 8.41
CA GLU A 20 22.95 1.90 7.25
C GLU A 20 23.25 3.10 6.35
N ARG A 21 24.26 3.90 6.72
CA ARG A 21 24.63 5.17 6.05
C ARG A 21 24.79 5.04 4.53
N ASN A 22 25.40 3.95 4.07
CA ASN A 22 25.61 3.72 2.63
C ASN A 22 24.27 3.58 1.88
N TRP A 23 23.29 2.90 2.47
CA TRP A 23 21.97 2.74 1.87
C TRP A 23 21.22 4.06 1.85
N MET A 24 21.26 4.83 2.95
CA MET A 24 20.66 6.16 2.99
C MET A 24 21.21 7.08 1.90
N GLN A 25 22.53 7.06 1.67
CA GLN A 25 23.19 7.83 0.60
C GLN A 25 22.79 7.34 -0.80
N GLN A 26 22.64 6.02 -1.01
CA GLN A 26 22.17 5.48 -2.28
C GLN A 26 20.74 5.94 -2.60
N PHE A 27 19.84 5.94 -1.60
CA PHE A 27 18.50 6.49 -1.75
C PHE A 27 18.52 7.99 -2.05
N SER A 28 19.26 8.77 -1.27
CA SER A 28 19.44 10.21 -1.49
C SER A 28 19.90 10.51 -2.93
N GLY A 29 20.97 9.84 -3.37
CA GLY A 29 21.51 10.00 -4.72
C GLY A 29 20.55 9.53 -5.82
N HIS A 30 19.78 8.47 -5.59
CA HIS A 30 18.74 8.02 -6.52
C HIS A 30 17.64 9.08 -6.69
N PHE A 31 17.08 9.58 -5.59
CA PHE A 31 16.04 10.61 -5.66
C PHE A 31 16.55 11.91 -6.25
N ALA A 32 17.79 12.32 -5.94
CA ALA A 32 18.40 13.51 -6.54
C ALA A 32 18.44 13.41 -8.08
N ARG A 33 18.84 12.25 -8.62
CA ARG A 33 18.89 12.03 -10.09
C ARG A 33 17.51 11.94 -10.73
N GLU A 34 16.59 11.18 -10.14
CA GLU A 34 15.27 10.95 -10.73
C GLU A 34 14.40 12.21 -10.68
N PHE A 35 14.42 12.98 -9.60
CA PHE A 35 13.64 14.21 -9.52
C PHE A 35 14.21 15.35 -10.36
N ALA A 36 15.54 15.41 -10.56
CA ALA A 36 16.13 16.29 -11.56
C ALA A 36 15.62 15.96 -12.98
N ARG A 37 15.45 14.68 -13.30
CA ARG A 37 14.86 14.23 -14.57
C ARG A 37 13.37 14.57 -14.67
N PHE A 38 12.60 14.38 -13.60
CA PHE A 38 11.18 14.75 -13.59
C PHE A 38 10.96 16.22 -13.90
N GLU A 39 11.76 17.11 -13.29
CA GLU A 39 11.71 18.54 -13.55
C GLU A 39 12.06 18.87 -15.01
N ALA A 40 13.06 18.19 -15.58
CA ALA A 40 13.43 18.37 -16.99
C ALA A 40 12.36 17.83 -17.96
N ALA A 41 11.65 16.76 -17.59
CA ALA A 41 10.72 16.02 -18.44
C ALA A 41 9.28 16.56 -18.45
N GLN A 42 8.90 17.46 -17.52
CA GLN A 42 7.56 18.08 -17.50
C GLN A 42 7.18 18.87 -18.77
N ARG A 43 8.05 18.92 -19.79
CA ARG A 43 7.79 19.59 -21.08
C ARG A 43 7.02 18.74 -22.09
N ASN A 44 6.98 17.41 -21.98
CA ASN A 44 6.35 16.55 -23.00
C ASN A 44 5.89 15.20 -22.40
N GLY A 45 4.58 14.94 -22.27
CA GLY A 45 4.14 13.53 -22.17
C GLY A 45 2.80 13.25 -21.49
N LYS A 46 2.03 12.36 -22.13
CA LYS A 46 0.75 11.81 -21.68
C LYS A 46 0.87 11.09 -20.32
N ALA A 47 -0.19 11.18 -19.52
CA ALA A 47 -0.34 10.45 -18.27
C ALA A 47 -0.67 8.98 -18.55
N GLU A 48 0.34 8.11 -18.69
CA GLU A 48 0.10 6.68 -18.99
C GLU A 48 0.14 5.74 -17.76
N ASP A 49 0.65 6.16 -16.59
CA ASP A 49 0.48 5.37 -15.35
C ASP A 49 0.51 6.26 -14.08
N ARG A 50 -0.65 6.77 -13.67
CA ARG A 50 -0.79 7.56 -12.44
C ARG A 50 -0.50 6.74 -11.19
N LEU A 51 -0.95 5.49 -11.15
CA LEU A 51 -0.85 4.67 -9.95
C LEU A 51 0.61 4.28 -9.67
N GLY A 52 1.38 3.92 -10.71
CA GLY A 52 2.82 3.68 -10.56
C GLY A 52 3.58 4.95 -10.17
N ARG A 53 3.21 6.11 -10.73
CA ARG A 53 3.76 7.40 -10.29
C ARG A 53 3.50 7.67 -8.80
N LEU A 54 2.27 7.48 -8.32
CA LEU A 54 1.91 7.70 -6.92
C LEU A 54 2.65 6.75 -5.97
N GLN A 55 2.89 5.50 -6.37
CA GLN A 55 3.72 4.56 -5.59
C GLN A 55 5.15 5.07 -5.41
N TYR A 56 5.77 5.55 -6.50
CA TYR A 56 7.12 6.10 -6.44
C TYR A 56 7.20 7.42 -5.66
N VAL A 57 6.21 8.30 -5.84
CA VAL A 57 6.09 9.54 -5.07
C VAL A 57 5.93 9.23 -3.58
N TYR A 58 5.18 8.19 -3.21
CA TYR A 58 5.07 7.76 -1.82
C TYR A 58 6.36 7.19 -1.23
N LEU A 59 7.10 6.38 -1.99
CA LEU A 59 8.45 5.96 -1.58
C LEU A 59 9.35 7.18 -1.29
N SER A 60 9.26 8.21 -2.12
CA SER A 60 10.05 9.43 -2.01
C SER A 60 9.63 10.30 -0.82
N SER A 61 8.32 10.39 -0.54
CA SER A 61 7.82 11.10 0.65
C SER A 61 8.16 10.37 1.95
N ARG A 62 8.18 9.03 1.94
CA ARG A 62 8.69 8.26 3.08
C ARG A 62 10.16 8.54 3.33
N PHE A 63 11.00 8.57 2.29
CA PHE A 63 12.42 8.92 2.45
C PHE A 63 12.58 10.30 3.10
N LEU A 64 11.81 11.29 2.65
CA LEU A 64 11.81 12.64 3.20
C LEU A 64 11.52 12.63 4.71
N VAL A 65 10.48 11.93 5.14
CA VAL A 65 10.10 11.82 6.56
C VAL A 65 11.18 11.10 7.37
N LEU A 66 11.69 9.98 6.86
CA LEU A 66 12.71 9.19 7.56
C LEU A 66 13.99 9.99 7.78
N ALA A 67 14.42 10.75 6.76
CA ALA A 67 15.58 11.65 6.85
C ALA A 67 15.37 12.74 7.92
N ALA A 68 14.23 13.43 7.89
CA ALA A 68 13.92 14.48 8.87
C ALA A 68 13.80 13.91 10.30
N GLN A 69 13.09 12.80 10.49
CA GLN A 69 12.92 12.19 11.82
C GLN A 69 14.23 11.69 12.42
N SER A 70 15.21 11.36 11.58
CA SER A 70 16.53 10.86 12.01
C SER A 70 17.59 11.97 12.17
N GLY A 71 17.22 13.25 12.00
CA GLY A 71 18.17 14.36 11.99
C GLY A 71 19.21 14.24 10.87
N LYS A 72 18.75 13.77 9.70
CA LYS A 72 19.55 13.56 8.48
C LYS A 72 19.05 14.40 7.31
N GLU A 73 18.61 15.62 7.60
CA GLU A 73 18.09 16.55 6.62
C GLU A 73 19.09 16.86 5.50
N GLU A 74 20.40 16.74 5.76
CA GLU A 74 21.45 16.89 4.76
C GLU A 74 21.36 15.87 3.60
N LEU A 75 20.65 14.76 3.81
CA LEU A 75 20.42 13.75 2.78
C LEU A 75 19.25 14.10 1.86
N ILE A 76 18.41 15.07 2.22
CA ILE A 76 17.22 15.43 1.45
C ILE A 76 17.66 16.22 0.20
N PRO A 77 17.41 15.72 -1.03
CA PRO A 77 17.70 16.49 -2.22
C PRO A 77 16.92 17.82 -2.23
N THR A 78 17.60 18.93 -2.53
CA THR A 78 17.04 20.29 -2.44
C THR A 78 15.66 20.46 -3.09
N TYR A 79 15.47 19.87 -4.27
CA TYR A 79 14.22 20.01 -5.02
C TYR A 79 13.11 19.07 -4.56
N LEU A 80 13.44 17.98 -3.87
CA LEU A 80 12.51 16.89 -3.57
C LEU A 80 11.24 17.38 -2.86
N PRO A 81 11.31 18.14 -1.74
CA PRO A 81 10.09 18.61 -1.07
C PRO A 81 9.19 19.39 -2.02
N SER A 82 9.76 20.34 -2.77
CA SER A 82 8.99 21.20 -3.67
C SER A 82 8.29 20.42 -4.78
N VAL A 83 8.93 19.39 -5.33
CA VAL A 83 8.31 18.52 -6.34
C VAL A 83 7.14 17.74 -5.74
N LEU A 84 7.32 17.20 -4.53
CA LEU A 84 6.25 16.45 -3.87
C LEU A 84 5.02 17.32 -3.59
N TYR A 85 5.19 18.56 -3.13
CA TYR A 85 4.06 19.50 -2.97
C TYR A 85 3.35 19.78 -4.30
N ARG A 86 4.11 20.04 -5.37
CA ARG A 86 3.54 20.27 -6.70
C ARG A 86 2.79 19.05 -7.21
N GLU A 87 3.30 17.84 -6.98
CA GLU A 87 2.61 16.61 -7.37
C GLU A 87 1.30 16.41 -6.61
N VAL A 88 1.28 16.69 -5.30
CA VAL A 88 0.04 16.65 -4.52
C VAL A 88 -0.95 17.67 -5.07
N GLU A 89 -0.53 18.91 -5.32
CA GLU A 89 -1.42 19.94 -5.86
C GLU A 89 -1.99 19.56 -7.23
N ARG A 90 -1.09 19.10 -8.13
CA ARG A 90 -1.42 18.70 -9.48
C ARG A 90 -2.48 17.60 -9.48
N VAL A 91 -2.26 16.51 -8.73
CA VAL A 91 -3.20 15.38 -8.67
C VAL A 91 -4.48 15.75 -7.92
N TRP A 92 -4.39 16.55 -6.87
CA TRP A 92 -5.54 16.90 -6.02
C TRP A 92 -6.52 17.84 -6.72
N LYS A 93 -6.01 18.86 -7.44
CA LYS A 93 -6.82 19.97 -7.95
C LYS A 93 -6.81 20.16 -9.47
N GLN A 94 -5.74 19.77 -10.16
CA GLN A 94 -5.49 20.24 -11.54
C GLN A 94 -5.70 19.13 -12.58
N GLU A 95 -5.14 17.95 -12.35
CA GLU A 95 -5.21 16.83 -13.28
C GLU A 95 -6.60 16.19 -13.21
N PRO A 96 -7.34 16.10 -14.34
CA PRO A 96 -8.65 15.47 -14.32
C PRO A 96 -8.61 14.05 -13.74
N ALA A 97 -9.49 13.72 -12.80
CA ALA A 97 -9.50 12.39 -12.20
C ALA A 97 -10.44 11.46 -12.98
N TRP A 98 -9.88 10.44 -13.62
CA TRP A 98 -10.67 9.39 -14.29
C TRP A 98 -11.23 8.38 -13.29
N GLN A 99 -12.38 7.80 -13.61
CA GLN A 99 -12.92 6.69 -12.83
C GLN A 99 -13.88 5.83 -13.64
N TRP A 100 -13.56 4.54 -13.81
CA TRP A 100 -14.48 3.49 -14.29
C TRP A 100 -15.33 3.85 -15.52
N GLY A 101 -14.72 4.42 -16.56
CA GLY A 101 -15.40 4.79 -17.81
C GLY A 101 -16.34 5.98 -17.72
N ARG A 102 -16.37 6.70 -16.59
CA ARG A 102 -17.14 7.94 -16.41
C ARG A 102 -16.41 9.14 -17.02
N LYS A 103 -17.16 10.24 -17.21
CA LYS A 103 -16.55 11.54 -17.52
C LYS A 103 -15.55 11.91 -16.40
N PRO A 104 -14.34 12.41 -16.74
CA PRO A 104 -13.36 12.78 -15.73
C PRO A 104 -13.87 13.90 -14.82
N PHE A 105 -13.46 13.87 -13.55
CA PHE A 105 -13.69 14.95 -12.60
C PHE A 105 -12.67 16.07 -12.89
N ALA A 106 -13.15 17.23 -13.33
CA ALA A 106 -12.29 18.34 -13.77
C ALA A 106 -11.58 19.03 -12.60
N GLY A 107 -12.19 19.03 -11.41
CA GLY A 107 -11.60 19.50 -10.15
C GLY A 107 -10.65 18.50 -9.49
N GLY A 108 -10.08 17.59 -10.28
CA GLY A 108 -9.08 16.61 -9.88
C GLY A 108 -9.57 15.58 -8.87
N MET A 109 -8.62 14.99 -8.15
CA MET A 109 -8.92 13.91 -7.20
C MET A 109 -9.80 14.38 -6.05
N LYS A 110 -9.72 15.66 -5.65
CA LYS A 110 -10.60 16.23 -4.62
C LYS A 110 -12.07 16.05 -4.97
N GLU A 111 -12.47 16.49 -6.16
CA GLU A 111 -13.85 16.40 -6.63
C GLU A 111 -14.30 14.94 -6.67
N ARG A 112 -13.45 14.05 -7.19
CA ARG A 112 -13.72 12.60 -7.23
C ARG A 112 -13.98 12.02 -5.84
N VAL A 113 -13.13 12.33 -4.86
CA VAL A 113 -13.31 11.82 -3.48
C VAL A 113 -14.57 12.39 -2.85
N LEU A 114 -14.80 13.70 -2.95
CA LEU A 114 -15.98 14.32 -2.37
C LEU A 114 -17.27 13.75 -2.98
N TRP A 115 -17.28 13.48 -4.29
CA TRP A 115 -18.36 12.76 -4.94
C TRP A 115 -18.53 11.34 -4.38
N LYS A 116 -17.46 10.55 -4.17
CA LYS A 116 -17.59 9.23 -3.52
C LYS A 116 -18.17 9.36 -2.10
N LEU A 117 -17.74 10.38 -1.35
CA LEU A 117 -18.16 10.63 0.03
C LEU A 117 -19.58 11.19 0.15
N SER A 118 -20.19 11.71 -0.91
CA SER A 118 -21.61 12.11 -0.90
C SER A 118 -22.57 10.92 -1.02
N ASP A 119 -22.04 9.69 -1.19
CA ASP A 119 -22.81 8.45 -1.39
C ASP A 119 -23.81 8.51 -2.56
N PRO A 120 -23.34 8.77 -3.77
CA PRO A 120 -24.20 8.87 -4.94
C PRO A 120 -24.87 7.53 -5.24
N LYS A 121 -26.01 7.58 -5.92
CA LYS A 121 -26.59 6.39 -6.53
C LYS A 121 -25.78 6.04 -7.78
N THR A 122 -25.22 4.83 -7.82
CA THR A 122 -24.42 4.32 -8.93
C THR A 122 -24.98 3.01 -9.44
N LYS A 123 -24.69 2.65 -10.69
CA LYS A 123 -25.10 1.36 -11.25
C LYS A 123 -24.32 0.21 -10.63
N LYS A 124 -23.04 0.47 -10.32
CA LYS A 124 -22.15 -0.48 -9.66
C LYS A 124 -21.62 0.06 -8.34
N ASN A 125 -21.47 -0.79 -7.34
CA ASN A 125 -21.00 -0.37 -6.01
C ASN A 125 -19.54 0.10 -6.06
N TYR A 126 -18.70 -0.58 -6.85
CA TYR A 126 -17.26 -0.27 -6.96
C TYR A 126 -16.99 1.11 -7.59
N GLU A 127 -18.00 1.73 -8.22
CA GLU A 127 -17.92 3.13 -8.65
C GLU A 127 -17.67 4.09 -7.49
N LYS A 128 -17.94 3.69 -6.24
CA LYS A 128 -17.74 4.52 -5.06
C LYS A 128 -16.52 4.11 -4.23
N ALA A 129 -15.74 3.14 -4.70
CA ALA A 129 -14.55 2.68 -4.00
C ALA A 129 -13.50 3.79 -3.91
N ILE A 130 -12.96 4.01 -2.71
CA ILE A 130 -11.75 4.80 -2.49
C ILE A 130 -10.58 3.86 -2.85
N THR A 131 -9.92 4.07 -3.97
CA THR A 131 -8.91 3.15 -4.52
C THR A 131 -7.50 3.48 -4.02
N ASP A 132 -6.51 2.67 -4.41
CA ASP A 132 -5.10 2.92 -4.09
C ASP A 132 -4.63 4.33 -4.48
N GLU A 133 -5.15 4.91 -5.57
CA GLU A 133 -4.77 6.27 -5.99
C GLU A 133 -5.06 7.31 -4.90
N GLU A 134 -6.26 7.25 -4.30
CA GLU A 134 -6.59 8.14 -3.18
C GLU A 134 -5.74 7.86 -1.96
N LEU A 135 -5.56 6.58 -1.62
CA LEU A 135 -4.89 6.17 -0.39
C LEU A 135 -3.40 6.53 -0.42
N PHE A 136 -2.73 6.39 -1.57
CA PHE A 136 -1.37 6.89 -1.75
C PHE A 136 -1.31 8.40 -1.63
N LEU A 137 -2.21 9.16 -2.28
CA LEU A 137 -2.20 10.61 -2.20
C LEU A 137 -2.41 11.10 -0.76
N PHE A 138 -3.29 10.46 0.00
CA PHE A 138 -3.49 10.75 1.42
C PHE A 138 -2.22 10.50 2.24
N ALA A 139 -1.53 9.38 1.98
CA ALA A 139 -0.31 9.03 2.70
C ALA A 139 0.87 9.95 2.34
N ILE A 140 1.00 10.35 1.06
CA ILE A 140 1.99 11.34 0.60
C ILE A 140 1.76 12.69 1.30
N ALA A 141 0.51 13.16 1.34
CA ALA A 141 0.17 14.40 2.04
C ALA A 141 0.46 14.30 3.55
N ALA A 142 0.23 13.14 4.15
CA ALA A 142 0.54 12.88 5.56
C ALA A 142 2.04 12.91 5.84
N ASP A 143 2.85 12.35 4.93
CA ASP A 143 4.31 12.44 5.02
C ASP A 143 4.78 13.89 4.90
N LEU A 144 4.23 14.68 3.98
CA LEU A 144 4.55 16.11 3.85
C LEU A 144 4.20 16.90 5.11
N ARG A 145 3.05 16.63 5.73
CA ARG A 145 2.69 17.22 7.04
C ARG A 145 3.68 16.81 8.14
N THR A 146 4.14 15.57 8.13
CA THR A 146 5.15 15.10 9.10
C THR A 146 6.45 15.86 8.89
N TYR A 147 6.93 15.97 7.65
CA TYR A 147 8.11 16.75 7.29
C TYR A 147 7.98 18.23 7.71
N GLU A 148 6.83 18.88 7.48
CA GLU A 148 6.58 20.26 7.91
C GLU A 148 6.84 20.46 9.41
N ARG A 149 6.39 19.49 10.22
CA ARG A 149 6.53 19.54 11.67
C ARG A 149 7.96 19.28 12.12
N GLU A 150 8.61 18.28 11.53
CA GLU A 150 9.98 17.88 11.88
C GLU A 150 11.01 18.95 11.50
N THR A 151 10.88 19.55 10.31
CA THR A 151 11.89 20.48 9.79
C THR A 151 11.61 21.93 10.17
N PHE A 152 10.35 22.33 10.31
CA PHE A 152 9.99 23.73 10.60
C PHE A 152 9.37 23.92 11.98
N ASN A 153 9.46 22.93 12.88
CA ASN A 153 8.85 22.96 14.22
C ASN A 153 7.37 23.35 14.21
N GLY A 154 6.64 23.01 13.14
CA GLY A 154 5.24 23.35 12.95
C GLY A 154 4.95 24.83 12.67
N SER A 155 5.97 25.65 12.40
CA SER A 155 5.78 27.06 12.00
C SER A 155 5.21 27.22 10.59
N ILE A 156 5.36 26.18 9.75
CA ILE A 156 4.78 26.12 8.41
C ILE A 156 3.71 25.03 8.40
N GLU A 157 2.51 25.40 7.94
CA GLU A 157 1.41 24.47 7.74
C GLU A 157 0.77 24.72 6.37
N SER A 158 0.94 23.80 5.43
CA SER A 158 0.37 23.96 4.10
C SER A 158 -1.16 23.79 4.11
N PRO A 159 -1.94 24.79 3.65
CA PRO A 159 -3.40 24.67 3.56
C PRO A 159 -3.86 23.56 2.61
N LEU A 160 -3.09 23.30 1.55
CA LEU A 160 -3.33 22.21 0.62
C LEU A 160 -3.27 20.86 1.35
N ILE A 161 -2.24 20.66 2.18
CA ILE A 161 -2.05 19.42 2.93
C ILE A 161 -3.16 19.27 3.98
N THR A 162 -3.53 20.34 4.68
CA THR A 162 -4.67 20.33 5.62
C THR A 162 -5.97 19.88 4.94
N ASP A 163 -6.23 20.38 3.74
CA ASP A 163 -7.42 20.01 2.94
C ASP A 163 -7.42 18.51 2.57
N VAL A 164 -6.30 17.99 2.08
CA VAL A 164 -6.18 16.55 1.76
C VAL A 164 -6.40 15.68 3.00
N LEU A 165 -5.74 16.00 4.12
CA LEU A 165 -5.85 15.23 5.36
C LEU A 165 -7.24 15.29 5.98
N THR A 166 -7.93 16.42 5.87
CA THR A 166 -9.33 16.55 6.29
C THR A 166 -10.24 15.63 5.50
N VAL A 167 -10.02 15.50 4.19
CA VAL A 167 -10.80 14.58 3.35
C VAL A 167 -10.40 13.12 3.62
N ALA A 168 -9.13 12.84 3.89
CA ALA A 168 -8.66 11.51 4.28
C ALA A 168 -9.35 11.02 5.57
N ASP A 169 -9.41 11.85 6.61
CA ASP A 169 -10.10 11.51 7.87
C ASP A 169 -11.58 11.18 7.64
N LYS A 170 -12.28 11.99 6.82
CA LYS A 170 -13.67 11.70 6.41
C LYS A 170 -13.78 10.36 5.68
N ALA A 171 -12.86 10.06 4.76
CA ALA A 171 -12.86 8.81 4.01
C ALA A 171 -12.66 7.59 4.90
N PHE A 172 -11.71 7.65 5.84
CA PHE A 172 -11.46 6.56 6.79
C PHE A 172 -12.63 6.38 7.76
N ARG A 173 -13.14 7.45 8.38
CA ARG A 173 -14.28 7.36 9.30
C ARG A 173 -15.53 6.79 8.64
N LYS A 174 -15.79 7.14 7.38
CA LYS A 174 -16.92 6.61 6.62
C LYS A 174 -16.70 5.16 6.18
N GLY A 175 -15.49 4.86 5.70
CA GLY A 175 -15.17 3.59 5.05
C GLY A 175 -14.89 2.44 6.01
N VAL A 176 -14.29 2.70 7.18
CA VAL A 176 -13.97 1.67 8.17
C VAL A 176 -15.24 1.08 8.77
N LYS A 177 -15.31 -0.26 8.83
CA LYS A 177 -16.35 -0.99 9.57
C LYS A 177 -15.69 -1.97 10.54
N PHE A 178 -15.89 -1.73 11.83
CA PHE A 178 -15.39 -2.62 12.89
C PHE A 178 -16.13 -3.96 12.90
N ARG A 179 -15.41 -5.03 13.23
CA ARG A 179 -15.85 -6.45 13.23
C ARG A 179 -15.66 -7.12 14.60
N GLY A 180 -15.77 -6.34 15.68
CA GLY A 180 -15.57 -6.79 17.05
C GLY A 180 -14.10 -7.04 17.41
N LYS A 181 -13.79 -7.00 18.72
CA LYS A 181 -12.43 -7.15 19.29
C LYS A 181 -11.39 -6.16 18.71
N GLY A 182 -11.84 -5.01 18.21
CA GLY A 182 -11.01 -3.98 17.60
C GLY A 182 -10.58 -4.25 16.15
N ARG A 183 -10.97 -5.38 15.56
CA ARG A 183 -10.74 -5.68 14.13
C ARG A 183 -11.64 -4.83 13.24
N TRP A 184 -11.25 -4.61 11.99
CA TRP A 184 -12.05 -3.86 11.03
C TRP A 184 -11.70 -4.22 9.59
N VAL A 185 -12.58 -3.82 8.66
CA VAL A 185 -12.35 -3.90 7.21
C VAL A 185 -12.76 -2.58 6.54
N PHE A 186 -12.10 -2.22 5.43
CA PHE A 186 -12.38 -0.99 4.69
C PHE A 186 -13.46 -1.21 3.63
N GLN A 187 -14.49 -0.35 3.61
CA GLN A 187 -15.59 -0.33 2.64
C GLN A 187 -16.14 -1.73 2.27
N PRO A 188 -16.54 -2.59 3.24
CA PRO A 188 -17.03 -3.92 2.93
C PRO A 188 -18.24 -3.87 1.99
N GLY A 189 -18.24 -4.72 0.97
CA GLY A 189 -19.28 -4.79 -0.05
C GLY A 189 -19.13 -3.79 -1.20
N VAL A 190 -18.21 -2.83 -1.13
CA VAL A 190 -18.00 -1.90 -2.25
C VAL A 190 -17.52 -2.62 -3.52
N TRP A 191 -16.83 -3.76 -3.36
CA TRP A 191 -16.31 -4.56 -4.45
C TRP A 191 -17.22 -5.72 -4.89
N SER A 192 -18.39 -5.89 -4.25
CA SER A 192 -19.22 -7.10 -4.41
C SER A 192 -19.60 -7.41 -5.86
N ASP A 193 -19.72 -6.38 -6.69
CA ASP A 193 -20.13 -6.44 -8.09
C ASP A 193 -19.02 -6.05 -9.07
N HIS A 194 -17.77 -5.93 -8.59
CA HIS A 194 -16.60 -5.69 -9.42
C HIS A 194 -16.22 -6.98 -10.18
N PRO A 195 -15.86 -6.90 -11.48
CA PRO A 195 -15.46 -8.06 -12.28
C PRO A 195 -14.44 -8.98 -11.60
N ASP A 196 -13.37 -8.41 -11.04
CA ASP A 196 -12.32 -9.16 -10.31
C ASP A 196 -12.83 -9.94 -9.09
N TYR A 197 -13.97 -9.55 -8.51
CA TYR A 197 -14.53 -10.11 -7.28
C TYR A 197 -15.74 -11.02 -7.53
N LEU A 198 -16.21 -11.14 -8.78
CA LEU A 198 -17.42 -11.91 -9.14
C LEU A 198 -17.36 -13.38 -8.71
N TYR A 199 -16.17 -13.93 -8.49
CA TYR A 199 -15.94 -15.33 -8.14
C TYR A 199 -15.47 -15.52 -6.69
N ALA A 200 -15.50 -14.48 -5.85
CA ALA A 200 -14.99 -14.52 -4.47
C ALA A 200 -15.68 -15.58 -3.57
N GLY A 201 -16.88 -16.05 -3.93
CA GLY A 201 -17.58 -17.14 -3.25
C GLY A 201 -17.17 -18.54 -3.69
N ARG A 202 -16.37 -18.69 -4.76
CA ARG A 202 -15.89 -19.99 -5.26
C ARG A 202 -14.64 -20.42 -4.49
N ARG A 203 -14.67 -21.62 -3.91
CA ARG A 203 -13.59 -22.16 -3.06
C ARG A 203 -12.52 -22.95 -3.81
N GLU A 204 -12.60 -23.02 -5.13
CA GLU A 204 -11.71 -23.81 -5.98
C GLU A 204 -11.76 -23.25 -7.40
N LYS A 205 -10.67 -23.41 -8.16
CA LYS A 205 -10.62 -23.05 -9.58
C LYS A 205 -11.21 -24.19 -10.41
N LYS A 206 -12.27 -23.91 -11.17
CA LYS A 206 -12.88 -24.85 -12.12
C LYS A 206 -13.13 -24.17 -13.46
N ARG A 207 -13.00 -24.91 -14.56
CA ARG A 207 -13.42 -24.41 -15.87
C ARG A 207 -14.93 -24.11 -15.83
N ASN A 208 -15.35 -23.07 -16.55
CA ASN A 208 -16.76 -22.68 -16.67
C ASN A 208 -17.46 -22.40 -15.32
N MET A 209 -16.72 -21.93 -14.31
CA MET A 209 -17.33 -21.44 -13.07
C MET A 209 -18.41 -20.41 -13.39
N LYS A 210 -19.54 -20.50 -12.69
CA LYS A 210 -20.51 -19.41 -12.66
C LYS A 210 -20.07 -18.38 -11.61
N PRO A 211 -20.35 -17.08 -11.78
CA PRO A 211 -20.15 -16.09 -10.72
C PRO A 211 -20.79 -16.55 -9.40
N ALA A 212 -20.17 -16.17 -8.29
CA ALA A 212 -20.67 -16.32 -6.92
C ALA A 212 -20.20 -15.09 -6.11
N PRO A 213 -20.76 -13.90 -6.39
CA PRO A 213 -20.36 -12.67 -5.71
C PRO A 213 -20.70 -12.74 -4.23
N VAL A 214 -19.86 -12.10 -3.41
CA VAL A 214 -20.06 -12.02 -1.96
C VAL A 214 -20.46 -10.59 -1.62
N LYS A 215 -21.66 -10.40 -1.07
CA LYS A 215 -22.29 -9.09 -0.88
C LYS A 215 -21.48 -8.14 0.02
N ASP A 216 -20.82 -8.67 1.04
CA ASP A 216 -20.08 -7.89 2.05
C ASP A 216 -18.56 -8.07 1.93
N ILE A 217 -18.06 -8.50 0.76
CA ILE A 217 -16.64 -8.79 0.53
C ILE A 217 -15.78 -7.57 0.83
N ALA A 218 -14.72 -7.76 1.60
CA ALA A 218 -13.72 -6.73 1.83
C ALA A 218 -12.68 -6.72 0.69
N TRP A 219 -11.73 -5.80 0.82
CA TRP A 219 -10.58 -5.72 -0.08
C TRP A 219 -9.76 -7.01 -0.11
N ASP A 220 -9.13 -7.28 -1.24
CA ASP A 220 -8.14 -8.35 -1.33
C ASP A 220 -6.85 -8.03 -0.56
N THR A 221 -6.14 -9.07 -0.16
CA THR A 221 -4.89 -8.98 0.62
C THR A 221 -3.78 -8.27 -0.17
N SER A 222 -3.79 -8.35 -1.51
CA SER A 222 -2.76 -7.74 -2.37
C SER A 222 -2.86 -6.22 -2.49
N HIS A 223 -3.98 -5.62 -2.11
CA HIS A 223 -4.08 -4.17 -1.94
C HIS A 223 -4.02 -3.78 -0.46
N SER A 224 -4.59 -4.63 0.40
CA SER A 224 -4.65 -4.37 1.84
C SER A 224 -3.28 -4.31 2.52
N HIS A 225 -2.23 -4.96 1.97
CA HIS A 225 -0.89 -4.95 2.58
C HIS A 225 -0.24 -3.57 2.68
N ARG A 226 -0.77 -2.55 1.98
CA ARG A 226 -0.23 -1.18 1.99
C ARG A 226 -0.77 -0.32 3.12
N PHE A 227 -1.96 -0.65 3.62
CA PHE A 227 -2.61 0.06 4.72
C PHE A 227 -1.77 0.22 5.99
N PRO A 228 -0.98 -0.78 6.45
CA PRO A 228 -0.16 -0.61 7.65
C PRO A 228 0.73 0.64 7.59
N LEU A 229 1.37 0.89 6.44
CA LEU A 229 2.25 2.04 6.27
C LEU A 229 1.48 3.33 5.99
N TRP A 230 0.38 3.28 5.22
CA TRP A 230 -0.50 4.44 5.03
C TRP A 230 -1.07 4.95 6.37
N LEU A 231 -1.50 4.04 7.24
CA LEU A 231 -2.00 4.38 8.57
C LEU A 231 -0.90 4.95 9.47
N LEU A 232 0.33 4.44 9.34
CA LEU A 232 1.49 5.03 10.02
C LEU A 232 1.73 6.47 9.55
N SER A 233 1.84 6.73 8.25
CA SER A 233 1.97 8.09 7.70
C SER A 233 0.85 9.00 8.21
N LEU A 234 -0.40 8.55 8.13
CA LEU A 234 -1.57 9.31 8.58
C LEU A 234 -1.54 9.62 10.08
N SER A 235 -1.08 8.68 10.92
CA SER A 235 -0.93 8.89 12.36
C SER A 235 0.18 9.90 12.70
N GLN A 236 1.33 9.81 12.02
CA GLN A 236 2.50 10.67 12.25
C GLN A 236 2.24 12.12 11.84
N ALA A 237 1.38 12.34 10.84
CA ALA A 237 0.95 13.68 10.43
C ALA A 237 0.22 14.44 11.55
N GLN A 238 -0.39 13.74 12.50
CA GLN A 238 -1.21 14.34 13.55
C GLN A 238 -0.39 14.67 14.81
N LYS A 239 -0.83 15.69 15.56
CA LYS A 239 -0.27 16.02 16.88
C LYS A 239 -0.37 14.81 17.82
N GLU A 240 0.61 14.67 18.72
CA GLU A 240 0.77 13.50 19.61
C GLU A 240 -0.50 13.11 20.35
N ASP A 241 -1.11 14.06 21.05
CA ASP A 241 -2.30 13.81 21.86
C ASP A 241 -3.62 14.03 21.11
N SER A 242 -3.59 14.09 19.78
CA SER A 242 -4.81 14.35 19.02
C SER A 242 -5.71 13.10 18.92
N PRO A 243 -7.04 13.28 18.98
CA PRO A 243 -8.00 12.21 18.71
C PRO A 243 -7.81 11.55 17.32
N GLN A 244 -7.30 12.32 16.35
CA GLN A 244 -7.00 11.86 15.01
C GLN A 244 -5.81 10.89 15.01
N ARG A 245 -4.73 11.19 15.75
CA ARG A 245 -3.60 10.26 15.92
C ARG A 245 -4.08 8.93 16.53
N SER A 246 -4.79 9.02 17.66
CA SER A 246 -5.33 7.85 18.36
C SER A 246 -6.27 7.02 17.50
N PHE A 247 -7.10 7.67 16.67
CA PHE A 247 -7.93 6.99 15.67
C PHE A 247 -7.10 6.15 14.70
N TYR A 248 -6.10 6.73 14.03
CA TYR A 248 -5.27 5.98 13.06
C TYR A 248 -4.41 4.91 13.71
N GLU A 249 -3.85 5.16 14.90
CA GLU A 249 -3.13 4.14 15.67
C GLU A 249 -4.04 2.96 16.05
N THR A 250 -5.28 3.25 16.44
CA THR A 250 -6.31 2.23 16.71
C THR A 250 -6.62 1.42 15.46
N LEU A 251 -6.73 2.07 14.29
CA LEU A 251 -6.90 1.36 13.02
C LEU A 251 -5.69 0.46 12.72
N ARG A 252 -4.46 0.94 12.91
CA ARG A 252 -3.26 0.12 12.66
C ARG A 252 -3.23 -1.12 13.56
N LYS A 253 -3.50 -0.96 14.86
CA LYS A 253 -3.63 -2.08 15.83
C LYS A 253 -4.78 -3.02 15.47
N GLY A 254 -5.91 -2.49 15.00
CA GLY A 254 -7.05 -3.29 14.56
C GLY A 254 -6.77 -4.08 13.28
N MET A 255 -5.97 -3.52 12.38
CA MET A 255 -5.56 -4.17 11.13
C MET A 255 -4.57 -5.30 11.40
N GLU A 256 -3.67 -5.08 12.36
CA GLU A 256 -2.75 -6.10 12.87
C GLU A 256 -3.53 -7.34 13.34
N LYS A 257 -4.57 -7.15 14.17
CA LYS A 257 -5.51 -8.21 14.58
C LYS A 257 -6.25 -8.86 13.42
N GLN A 258 -6.81 -8.05 12.51
CA GLN A 258 -7.54 -8.57 11.37
C GLN A 258 -6.65 -9.47 10.50
N PHE A 259 -5.45 -8.99 10.17
CA PHE A 259 -4.50 -9.74 9.36
C PHE A 259 -4.07 -11.03 10.07
N TYR A 260 -3.53 -10.93 11.29
CA TYR A 260 -2.96 -12.08 11.98
C TYR A 260 -4.00 -13.15 12.31
N GLU A 261 -5.19 -12.76 12.76
CA GLU A 261 -6.19 -13.72 13.26
C GLU A 261 -7.11 -14.27 12.16
N GLN A 262 -7.35 -13.51 11.07
CA GLN A 262 -8.35 -13.90 10.07
C GLN A 262 -7.75 -14.26 8.72
N VAL A 263 -6.60 -13.70 8.37
CA VAL A 263 -6.05 -13.73 7.01
C VAL A 263 -4.79 -14.58 6.94
N LEU A 264 -3.86 -14.40 7.88
CA LEU A 264 -2.65 -15.19 7.97
C LEU A 264 -2.98 -16.63 8.36
N VAL A 265 -2.41 -17.57 7.60
CA VAL A 265 -2.52 -19.01 7.85
C VAL A 265 -1.13 -19.54 8.18
N GLN A 266 -1.03 -20.12 9.37
CA GLN A 266 0.21 -20.70 9.88
C GLN A 266 0.59 -21.97 9.09
N PRO A 267 1.89 -22.30 9.01
CA PRO A 267 2.36 -23.57 8.49
C PRO A 267 1.71 -24.77 9.21
N THR A 268 1.42 -25.82 8.46
CA THR A 268 1.00 -27.13 8.97
C THR A 268 1.93 -28.22 8.44
N ARG A 269 1.75 -29.47 8.91
CA ARG A 269 2.48 -30.62 8.33
C ARG A 269 2.19 -30.81 6.84
N GLU A 270 0.96 -30.54 6.42
CA GLU A 270 0.51 -30.67 5.02
C GLU A 270 0.99 -29.49 4.15
N PHE A 271 1.17 -28.32 4.75
CA PHE A 271 1.65 -27.13 4.05
C PHE A 271 2.64 -26.36 4.94
N PRO A 272 3.95 -26.63 4.83
CA PRO A 272 4.97 -26.14 5.78
C PRO A 272 5.38 -24.67 5.54
N ALA A 273 4.43 -23.82 5.13
CA ALA A 273 4.68 -22.46 4.70
C ALA A 273 3.53 -21.51 5.07
N TYR A 274 3.85 -20.24 5.34
CA TYR A 274 2.86 -19.21 5.67
C TYR A 274 2.03 -18.81 4.47
N ARG A 275 0.70 -18.75 4.61
CA ARG A 275 -0.20 -18.33 3.52
C ARG A 275 -1.08 -17.19 3.95
N THR A 276 -1.63 -16.46 2.98
CA THR A 276 -2.72 -15.52 3.23
C THR A 276 -3.98 -16.03 2.57
N LYS A 277 -5.12 -15.78 3.23
CA LYS A 277 -6.39 -15.82 2.53
C LYS A 277 -6.48 -14.64 1.55
N ASN A 278 -7.20 -14.82 0.46
CA ASN A 278 -7.23 -13.82 -0.61
C ASN A 278 -7.90 -12.50 -0.20
N PHE A 279 -8.82 -12.49 0.76
CA PHE A 279 -9.55 -11.29 1.18
C PHE A 279 -9.28 -10.94 2.64
N ILE A 280 -9.18 -9.65 2.94
CA ILE A 280 -8.80 -9.16 4.28
C ILE A 280 -9.87 -9.45 5.33
N ASP A 281 -11.11 -9.74 4.94
CA ASP A 281 -12.17 -10.21 5.84
C ASP A 281 -12.02 -11.68 6.27
N GLY A 282 -11.00 -12.38 5.77
CA GLY A 282 -10.74 -13.78 6.08
C GLY A 282 -11.45 -14.77 5.15
N ARG A 283 -12.06 -14.31 4.05
CA ARG A 283 -12.54 -15.17 2.97
C ARG A 283 -11.41 -15.54 2.03
N ASN A 284 -11.54 -16.69 1.38
CA ASN A 284 -10.46 -17.27 0.58
C ASN A 284 -10.94 -17.90 -0.73
N GLY A 285 -11.81 -17.21 -1.45
CA GLY A 285 -12.28 -17.69 -2.74
C GLY A 285 -11.45 -17.17 -3.92
N VAL A 286 -11.92 -17.50 -5.13
CA VAL A 286 -11.27 -17.13 -6.38
C VAL A 286 -11.32 -15.61 -6.62
N TYR A 287 -10.21 -15.05 -7.06
CA TYR A 287 -10.02 -13.63 -7.36
C TYR A 287 -9.48 -13.45 -8.78
N ARG A 288 -9.90 -12.38 -9.47
CA ARG A 288 -9.43 -12.02 -10.83
C ARG A 288 -9.56 -13.16 -11.85
N TRP A 289 -10.71 -13.83 -11.84
CA TRP A 289 -11.01 -14.88 -12.82
C TRP A 289 -11.25 -14.27 -14.22
N GLY A 290 -10.49 -14.72 -15.21
CA GLY A 290 -10.51 -14.19 -16.57
C GLY A 290 -9.79 -12.84 -16.71
N TYR A 291 -8.92 -12.48 -15.77
CA TYR A 291 -8.19 -11.22 -15.82
C TYR A 291 -7.19 -11.20 -16.98
N GLN A 292 -7.08 -10.05 -17.65
CA GLN A 292 -6.37 -9.93 -18.93
C GLN A 292 -4.92 -10.47 -18.88
N SER A 293 -4.19 -10.21 -17.79
CA SER A 293 -2.80 -10.66 -17.64
C SER A 293 -2.65 -12.14 -17.24
N LEU A 294 -3.74 -12.83 -16.89
CA LEU A 294 -3.72 -14.24 -16.44
C LEU A 294 -4.29 -15.19 -17.51
N GLY A 295 -4.90 -14.63 -18.55
CA GLY A 295 -5.57 -15.37 -19.61
C GLY A 295 -7.01 -15.80 -19.27
N PRO A 296 -7.74 -16.31 -20.26
CA PRO A 296 -9.10 -16.79 -20.08
C PRO A 296 -9.14 -18.02 -19.17
N ASN A 297 -10.23 -18.18 -18.41
CA ASN A 297 -10.45 -19.33 -17.51
C ASN A 297 -9.32 -19.56 -16.49
N ASN A 298 -8.69 -18.49 -16.03
CA ASN A 298 -7.66 -18.54 -15.01
C ASN A 298 -7.82 -17.37 -14.03
N GLY A 299 -7.21 -17.44 -12.86
CA GLY A 299 -7.29 -16.43 -11.82
C GLY A 299 -6.53 -16.90 -10.58
N TYR A 300 -6.57 -16.11 -9.51
CA TYR A 300 -6.01 -16.50 -8.22
C TYR A 300 -7.03 -17.36 -7.47
N GLY A 301 -6.71 -18.64 -7.31
CA GLY A 301 -7.40 -19.57 -6.45
C GLY A 301 -7.16 -19.27 -4.96
N PRO A 302 -7.79 -20.04 -4.06
CA PRO A 302 -7.55 -19.93 -2.63
C PRO A 302 -6.06 -19.90 -2.29
N TYR A 303 -5.66 -18.95 -1.46
CA TYR A 303 -4.27 -18.71 -1.03
C TYR A 303 -3.28 -18.22 -2.10
N GLU A 304 -3.67 -18.06 -3.36
CA GLU A 304 -2.73 -17.68 -4.44
C GLU A 304 -2.33 -16.20 -4.41
N LEU A 305 -2.86 -15.39 -3.47
CA LEU A 305 -2.32 -14.07 -3.16
C LEU A 305 -1.22 -14.07 -2.09
N SER A 306 -0.77 -15.25 -1.63
CA SER A 306 0.30 -15.40 -0.63
C SER A 306 1.63 -14.80 -1.07
N GLY A 307 1.88 -14.67 -2.37
CA GLY A 307 3.01 -13.93 -2.96
C GLY A 307 3.24 -12.54 -2.35
N THR A 308 2.17 -11.87 -1.91
CA THR A 308 2.23 -10.52 -1.32
C THR A 308 2.95 -10.48 0.03
N LEU A 309 3.03 -11.60 0.76
CA LEU A 309 3.85 -11.69 1.97
C LEU A 309 5.32 -11.40 1.66
N LEU A 310 5.81 -11.82 0.49
CA LEU A 310 7.23 -11.68 0.12
C LEU A 310 7.65 -10.23 -0.16
N LEU A 311 6.71 -9.28 -0.16
CA LEU A 311 7.00 -7.86 -0.26
C LEU A 311 7.40 -7.25 1.10
N GLY A 312 7.14 -7.95 2.22
CA GLY A 312 7.53 -7.50 3.56
C GLY A 312 6.62 -6.43 4.18
N TRP A 313 5.70 -5.82 3.42
CA TRP A 313 4.91 -4.66 3.85
C TRP A 313 4.09 -4.86 5.13
N TRP A 314 3.68 -6.09 5.46
CA TRP A 314 3.01 -6.34 6.74
C TRP A 314 3.89 -6.01 7.95
N THR A 315 5.20 -5.89 7.80
CA THR A 315 6.13 -5.47 8.87
C THR A 315 5.75 -4.13 9.48
N PHE A 316 5.12 -3.24 8.69
CA PHE A 316 4.68 -1.92 9.15
C PHE A 316 3.50 -1.95 10.12
N LEU A 317 2.94 -3.15 10.40
CA LEU A 317 2.04 -3.36 11.52
C LEU A 317 2.76 -3.25 12.88
N ASP A 318 4.09 -3.42 12.89
CA ASP A 318 4.97 -3.19 14.05
C ASP A 318 4.54 -3.94 15.31
N SER A 319 4.49 -5.27 15.21
CA SER A 319 4.21 -6.14 16.35
C SER A 319 5.14 -7.35 16.37
N ASP A 320 5.43 -7.85 17.56
CA ASP A 320 6.32 -9.00 17.77
C ASP A 320 5.87 -10.23 16.99
N ARG A 321 4.56 -10.48 16.96
CA ARG A 321 4.01 -11.65 16.26
C ARG A 321 4.16 -11.55 14.74
N ILE A 322 4.19 -10.34 14.17
CA ILE A 322 4.44 -10.14 12.73
C ILE A 322 5.94 -10.24 12.43
N ARG A 323 6.80 -9.64 13.26
CA ARG A 323 8.26 -9.82 13.17
C ARG A 323 8.64 -11.30 13.21
N HIS A 324 8.05 -12.05 14.15
CA HIS A 324 8.26 -13.50 14.27
C HIS A 324 7.84 -14.28 13.02
N VAL A 325 6.73 -13.89 12.37
CA VAL A 325 6.29 -14.49 11.10
C VAL A 325 7.35 -14.27 10.02
N TYR A 326 7.83 -13.04 9.85
CA TYR A 326 8.86 -12.73 8.86
C TYR A 326 10.21 -13.38 9.17
N GLY A 327 10.64 -13.40 10.43
CA GLY A 327 11.84 -14.11 10.86
C GLY A 327 11.78 -15.61 10.52
N LYS A 328 10.64 -16.26 10.79
CA LYS A 328 10.43 -17.65 10.37
C LYS A 328 10.45 -17.83 8.86
N MET A 329 9.78 -16.95 8.11
CA MET A 329 9.77 -17.01 6.65
C MET A 329 11.18 -16.84 6.06
N ALA A 330 12.01 -15.99 6.66
CA ALA A 330 13.40 -15.80 6.23
C ALA A 330 14.22 -17.10 6.33
N HIS A 331 14.09 -17.83 7.45
CA HIS A 331 14.74 -19.14 7.62
C HIS A 331 14.21 -20.25 6.70
N GLN A 332 13.03 -20.06 6.09
CA GLN A 332 12.44 -21.00 5.15
C GLN A 332 12.84 -20.73 3.70
N LEU A 333 13.52 -19.61 3.41
CA LEU A 333 14.05 -19.33 2.08
C LEU A 333 15.36 -20.11 1.83
N PRO A 334 15.61 -20.58 0.59
CA PRO A 334 14.78 -20.41 -0.60
C PRO A 334 13.65 -21.45 -0.74
N SER A 335 13.62 -22.46 0.13
CA SER A 335 12.75 -23.64 0.00
C SER A 335 11.25 -23.33 -0.07
N ILE A 336 10.78 -22.24 0.55
CA ILE A 336 9.38 -21.83 0.53
C ILE A 336 8.92 -21.26 -0.82
N VAL A 337 9.82 -20.70 -1.64
CA VAL A 337 9.45 -20.13 -2.95
C VAL A 337 9.07 -21.22 -3.95
N SER A 338 9.61 -22.43 -3.80
CA SER A 338 9.25 -23.60 -4.61
C SER A 338 8.03 -24.36 -4.08
N VAL A 339 7.49 -24.00 -2.90
CA VAL A 339 6.26 -24.60 -2.36
C VAL A 339 5.06 -24.12 -3.17
N ALA A 340 4.70 -24.92 -4.18
CA ALA A 340 3.40 -24.99 -4.84
C ALA A 340 2.96 -23.80 -5.73
N GLY A 341 3.86 -22.91 -6.16
CA GLY A 341 3.53 -21.85 -7.13
C GLY A 341 2.55 -20.77 -6.62
N ILE A 342 2.15 -20.80 -5.35
CA ILE A 342 1.24 -19.80 -4.73
C ILE A 342 1.93 -18.46 -4.43
N TYR A 343 3.26 -18.42 -4.55
CA TYR A 343 4.08 -17.20 -4.47
C TYR A 343 4.48 -16.67 -5.85
N ASN A 344 3.99 -17.29 -6.93
CA ASN A 344 4.16 -16.75 -8.27
C ASN A 344 3.24 -15.53 -8.36
N GLY A 345 3.82 -14.34 -8.15
CA GLY A 345 3.15 -13.09 -8.49
C GLY A 345 2.85 -13.04 -10.00
N PRO A 346 2.08 -12.04 -10.46
CA PRO A 346 1.93 -11.81 -11.90
C PRO A 346 3.31 -11.69 -12.55
N ASP A 347 3.52 -12.38 -13.67
CA ASP A 347 4.81 -12.59 -14.37
C ASP A 347 5.50 -11.32 -14.92
N GLU A 348 5.09 -10.11 -14.54
CA GLU A 348 5.65 -8.87 -15.10
C GLU A 348 5.80 -7.82 -13.99
N PRO A 349 7.04 -7.43 -13.60
CA PRO A 349 7.99 -6.78 -14.52
C PRO A 349 9.49 -7.05 -14.25
N LEU A 350 9.91 -8.28 -13.92
CA LEU A 350 11.34 -8.61 -13.74
C LEU A 350 11.94 -9.24 -15.01
N LYS A 351 11.57 -8.76 -16.21
CA LYS A 351 12.07 -9.25 -17.51
C LYS A 351 13.60 -9.16 -17.65
N HIS A 352 14.29 -8.45 -16.75
CA HIS A 352 15.74 -8.25 -16.78
C HIS A 352 16.50 -8.81 -15.56
N ALA A 353 15.82 -9.28 -14.51
CA ALA A 353 16.49 -9.82 -13.33
C ALA A 353 16.48 -11.35 -13.36
N SER A 354 17.64 -11.98 -13.18
CA SER A 354 17.74 -13.44 -13.12
C SER A 354 16.93 -13.97 -11.94
N SER A 355 16.40 -15.20 -12.04
CA SER A 355 15.65 -15.84 -10.94
C SER A 355 16.42 -15.83 -9.61
N GLN A 356 17.76 -15.88 -9.68
CA GLN A 356 18.64 -15.76 -8.51
C GLN A 356 18.62 -14.36 -7.89
N GLN A 357 18.62 -13.28 -8.69
CA GLN A 357 18.51 -11.91 -8.18
C GLN A 357 17.15 -11.66 -7.51
N GLN A 358 16.06 -12.19 -8.10
CA GLN A 358 14.73 -12.09 -7.51
C GLN A 358 14.63 -12.83 -6.18
N LEU A 359 15.27 -14.00 -6.08
CA LEU A 359 15.33 -14.78 -4.86
C LEU A 359 16.13 -14.07 -3.76
N LYS A 360 17.30 -13.53 -4.09
CA LYS A 360 18.12 -12.72 -3.16
C LYS A 360 17.37 -11.49 -2.65
N LEU A 361 16.61 -10.83 -3.53
CA LEU A 361 15.77 -9.70 -3.11
C LEU A 361 14.67 -10.14 -2.13
N LYS A 362 13.97 -11.25 -2.40
CA LYS A 362 12.95 -11.79 -1.48
C LYS A 362 13.56 -12.16 -0.12
N GLU A 363 14.74 -12.78 -0.12
CA GLU A 363 15.48 -13.12 1.11
C GLU A 363 15.86 -11.87 1.91
N LEU A 364 16.41 -10.86 1.24
CA LEU A 364 16.68 -9.57 1.86
C LEU A 364 15.40 -8.97 2.48
N LEU A 365 14.29 -8.94 1.74
CA LEU A 365 13.03 -8.38 2.24
C LEU A 365 12.51 -9.11 3.48
N MET A 366 12.59 -10.45 3.53
CA MET A 366 12.14 -11.21 4.70
C MET A 366 13.06 -11.00 5.90
N ASN A 367 14.38 -11.01 5.70
CA ASN A 367 15.35 -10.73 6.76
C ASN A 367 15.12 -9.34 7.37
N LEU A 368 14.99 -8.31 6.52
CA LEU A 368 14.73 -6.95 6.98
C LEU A 368 13.37 -6.84 7.71
N SER A 369 12.33 -7.48 7.18
CA SER A 369 10.99 -7.46 7.80
C SER A 369 10.94 -8.22 9.14
N GLY A 370 11.83 -9.19 9.35
CA GLY A 370 11.93 -9.91 10.63
C GLY A 370 12.72 -9.12 11.68
N GLY A 371 13.71 -8.34 11.26
CA GLY A 371 14.66 -7.65 12.16
C GLY A 371 14.39 -6.17 12.43
N MET A 372 13.46 -5.54 11.71
CA MET A 372 13.20 -4.11 11.81
C MET A 372 12.11 -3.77 12.84
N GLU A 373 12.42 -2.87 13.76
CA GLU A 373 11.41 -2.12 14.52
C GLU A 373 11.02 -0.86 13.74
N VAL A 374 9.73 -0.55 13.62
CA VAL A 374 9.29 0.51 12.70
C VAL A 374 9.37 1.90 13.35
N LYS A 375 9.77 1.97 14.62
CA LYS A 375 9.91 3.22 15.38
C LYS A 375 11.30 3.82 15.16
N ILE A 376 11.33 5.11 14.87
CA ILE A 376 12.57 5.87 14.63
C ILE A 376 12.80 6.89 15.76
N LYS A 377 11.79 7.15 16.58
CA LYS A 377 11.89 7.95 17.79
C LYS A 377 11.33 7.15 18.97
N ASP A 378 12.12 7.08 20.02
CA ASP A 378 11.71 6.70 21.37
C ASP A 378 11.06 7.88 22.09
#